data_AF-A0A084BBE6-F1
#
_entry.id   AF-A0A084BBE6-F1
#
_cell.length_a   1.000
_cell.length_b   1.000
_cell.length_c   1.000
_cell.angle_alpha   90.00
_cell.angle_beta   90.00
_cell.angle_gamma   90.00
#
_symmetry.space_group_name_H-M   'P 1'
#
loop_
_entity.id
_entity.type
_entity.pdbx_description
1 polymer ?
#
loop_
_entity_poly.entity_id
_entity_poly.type
_entity_poly.pdbx_seq_one_letter_code
_entity_poly.pdbx_strand_id
1 'polypeptide(L)'
;MEDNGPQTRRAAIDEGIDFDITLNNSQPEQDADSTVRPNLKPADKVGAKLEPFEVPYRPFEVLELPETPLKLFQRFLPIWLVQNWANYTNNNSEAPDPESWKPQSRQWSWNPTSVADIYIWIAIIHMDLLPDKEEMTIGGSPKAAGTTGCPG
;
A
#
# COMPACT_ATOMS: atom_id res chain seq x y z
N MET A 1 -48.97 47.06 -30.62
CA MET A 1 -48.83 45.62 -30.37
C MET A 1 -47.89 45.49 -29.20
N GLU A 2 -48.38 45.43 -27.95
CA GLU A 2 -49.02 44.24 -27.35
C GLU A 2 -48.09 43.04 -27.57
N ASP A 3 -47.57 42.32 -26.58
CA ASP A 3 -48.21 41.84 -25.35
C ASP A 3 -47.14 41.06 -24.53
N ASN A 4 -47.17 41.24 -23.20
CA ASN A 4 -46.83 40.37 -22.05
C ASN A 4 -45.86 39.17 -22.23
N GLY A 5 -44.99 38.81 -21.28
CA GLY A 5 -44.85 39.15 -19.87
C GLY A 5 -43.67 38.35 -19.26
N PRO A 6 -43.39 38.45 -17.95
CA PRO A 6 -42.26 37.76 -17.34
C PRO A 6 -42.73 36.52 -16.55
N GLN A 7 -42.36 35.29 -16.94
CA GLN A 7 -42.48 34.14 -16.02
C GLN A 7 -41.63 32.92 -16.37
N THR A 8 -40.62 32.72 -15.50
CA THR A 8 -40.35 31.51 -14.71
C THR A 8 -40.19 30.16 -15.41
N ARG A 9 -38.99 29.57 -15.28
CA ARG A 9 -38.88 28.17 -14.85
C ARG A 9 -37.74 27.98 -13.84
N ARG A 10 -38.11 27.45 -12.68
CA ARG A 10 -37.26 27.01 -11.56
C ARG A 10 -36.65 25.62 -11.83
N ALA A 11 -35.65 25.32 -11.00
CA ALA A 11 -35.06 24.02 -10.64
C ALA A 11 -33.98 23.50 -11.59
N ALA A 12 -32.84 22.95 -11.13
CA ALA A 12 -32.50 22.40 -9.82
C ALA A 12 -31.01 22.66 -9.48
N ILE A 13 -30.75 22.74 -8.18
CA ILE A 13 -29.45 22.44 -7.57
C ILE A 13 -29.01 21.03 -7.99
N ASP A 14 -27.83 20.91 -8.58
CA ASP A 14 -27.04 19.66 -8.50
C ASP A 14 -25.67 20.09 -8.02
N GLU A 15 -25.34 19.67 -6.80
CA GLU A 15 -24.07 19.95 -6.15
C GLU A 15 -22.99 19.24 -6.94
N GLY A 16 -22.40 19.95 -7.89
CA GLY A 16 -21.13 19.57 -8.47
C GLY A 16 -20.11 19.55 -7.33
N ILE A 17 -19.78 18.34 -6.88
CA ILE A 17 -18.61 18.12 -6.04
C ILE A 17 -17.44 18.68 -6.83
N ASP A 18 -16.95 19.84 -6.40
CA ASP A 18 -15.69 20.41 -6.86
C ASP A 18 -14.61 19.45 -6.41
N PHE A 19 -14.24 18.51 -7.28
CA PHE A 19 -13.00 17.77 -7.12
C PHE A 19 -11.86 18.74 -7.40
N ASP A 20 -11.64 19.68 -6.47
CA ASP A 20 -10.37 20.37 -6.33
C ASP A 20 -9.37 19.37 -5.74
N ILE A 21 -9.13 18.29 -6.51
CA ILE A 21 -7.87 17.55 -6.46
C ILE A 21 -6.83 18.56 -6.89
N THR A 22 -6.43 19.39 -5.94
CA THR A 22 -5.28 20.26 -6.07
C THR A 22 -4.13 19.37 -6.51
N LEU A 23 -3.77 19.49 -7.79
CA LEU A 23 -2.59 18.91 -8.43
C LEU A 23 -1.28 19.43 -7.78
N ASN A 24 -1.37 20.02 -6.59
CA ASN A 24 -0.26 20.56 -5.82
C ASN A 24 0.36 19.49 -4.91
N ASN A 25 -0.32 18.38 -4.64
CA ASN A 25 0.23 17.23 -3.89
C ASN A 25 0.85 16.15 -4.77
N SER A 26 0.85 16.31 -6.09
CA SER A 26 1.60 15.43 -7.00
C SER A 26 2.97 16.03 -7.25
N GLN A 27 3.99 15.56 -6.55
CA GLN A 27 5.37 15.88 -6.90
C GLN A 27 5.77 15.08 -8.15
N PRO A 28 6.43 15.71 -9.15
CA PRO A 28 7.06 14.98 -10.23
C PRO A 28 8.12 14.01 -9.69
N GLU A 29 8.34 12.93 -10.41
CA GLU A 29 9.37 11.93 -10.08
C GLU A 29 10.74 12.60 -9.97
N GLN A 30 11.48 12.20 -8.95
CA GLN A 30 12.81 12.72 -8.63
C GLN A 30 13.86 11.84 -9.32
N ASP A 31 15.02 12.41 -9.65
CA ASP A 31 16.14 11.65 -10.24
C ASP A 31 16.67 10.53 -9.32
N ALA A 32 16.32 10.58 -8.03
CA ALA A 32 16.67 9.57 -7.03
C ALA A 32 15.68 8.38 -6.97
N ASP A 33 14.54 8.46 -7.65
CA ASP A 33 13.52 7.42 -7.61
C ASP A 33 13.98 6.20 -8.43
N SER A 34 14.00 5.02 -7.81
CA SER A 34 14.34 3.77 -8.50
C SER A 34 13.27 3.30 -9.50
N THR A 35 12.09 3.92 -9.46
CA THR A 35 10.99 3.67 -10.39
C THR A 35 10.58 4.97 -11.06
N VAL A 36 10.88 5.10 -12.34
CA VAL A 36 10.45 6.23 -13.17
C VAL A 36 9.25 5.78 -13.99
N ARG A 37 8.20 6.60 -14.09
CA ARG A 37 7.10 6.38 -15.02
C ARG A 37 7.70 6.31 -16.41
N PRO A 38 7.48 5.19 -17.13
CA PRO A 38 7.90 5.10 -18.51
C PRO A 38 7.30 6.27 -19.29
N ASN A 39 8.14 7.02 -19.99
CA ASN A 39 7.70 8.08 -20.90
C ASN A 39 7.15 7.43 -22.19
N LEU A 40 6.06 6.68 -22.04
CA LEU A 40 5.30 6.13 -23.15
C LEU A 40 4.27 7.18 -23.58
N LYS A 41 4.22 7.45 -24.88
CA LYS A 41 3.10 8.18 -25.46
C LYS A 41 1.82 7.43 -25.08
N PRO A 42 0.76 8.15 -24.67
CA PRO A 42 -0.54 7.53 -24.50
C PRO A 42 -0.85 6.68 -25.72
N ALA A 43 -1.32 5.45 -25.50
CA ALA A 43 -1.72 4.61 -26.61
C ALA A 43 -2.83 5.33 -27.40
N ASP A 44 -2.66 5.46 -28.72
CA ASP A 44 -3.67 6.08 -29.60
C ASP A 44 -5.02 5.33 -29.54
N LYS A 45 -4.97 4.07 -29.11
CA LYS A 45 -6.13 3.23 -28.86
C LYS A 45 -6.52 3.33 -27.40
N VAL A 46 -7.52 4.16 -27.11
CA VAL A 46 -8.32 3.97 -25.90
C VAL A 46 -9.06 2.64 -26.07
N GLY A 47 -8.99 1.76 -25.07
CA GLY A 47 -9.79 0.54 -25.08
C GLY A 47 -11.26 0.91 -25.25
N ALA A 48 -11.83 0.61 -26.43
CA ALA A 48 -13.19 1.04 -26.78
C ALA A 48 -14.25 0.41 -25.86
N LYS A 49 -13.87 -0.64 -25.13
CA LYS A 49 -14.75 -1.42 -24.27
C LYS A 49 -13.94 -1.97 -23.10
N LEU A 50 -14.33 -1.59 -21.88
CA LEU A 50 -13.93 -2.33 -20.68
C LEU A 50 -14.84 -3.55 -20.61
N GLU A 51 -14.28 -4.74 -20.74
CA GLU A 51 -15.04 -5.96 -20.49
C GLU A 51 -15.10 -6.17 -18.98
N PRO A 52 -16.31 -6.23 -18.38
CA PRO A 52 -16.44 -6.53 -16.97
C PRO A 52 -15.79 -7.88 -16.68
N PHE A 53 -14.91 -7.91 -15.68
CA PHE A 53 -14.40 -9.17 -15.16
C PHE A 53 -15.57 -9.92 -14.51
N GLU A 54 -15.92 -11.09 -15.06
CA GLU A 54 -16.95 -11.95 -14.48
C GLU A 54 -16.44 -12.51 -13.14
N VAL A 55 -16.85 -11.87 -12.04
CA VAL A 55 -16.59 -12.37 -10.70
C VAL A 55 -17.59 -13.51 -10.44
N PRO A 56 -17.13 -14.77 -10.24
CA PRO A 56 -18.04 -15.85 -9.92
C PRO A 56 -18.76 -15.56 -8.61
N TYR A 57 -20.03 -15.98 -8.52
CA TYR A 57 -20.79 -15.87 -7.28
C TYR A 57 -20.06 -16.61 -6.16
N ARG A 58 -19.75 -15.89 -5.09
CA ARG A 58 -19.19 -16.45 -3.87
C ARG A 58 -20.22 -16.25 -2.75
N PRO A 59 -20.71 -17.32 -2.10
CA PRO A 59 -21.61 -17.16 -0.97
C PRO A 59 -20.93 -16.34 0.12
N PHE A 60 -21.71 -15.48 0.80
CA PHE A 60 -21.22 -14.77 1.98
C PHE A 60 -21.04 -15.78 3.12
N GLU A 61 -19.80 -16.22 3.31
CA GLU A 61 -19.42 -17.12 4.40
C GLU A 61 -18.53 -16.36 5.38
N VAL A 62 -19.03 -16.17 6.60
CA VAL A 62 -18.22 -15.70 7.72
C VAL A 62 -17.53 -16.91 8.32
N LEU A 63 -16.31 -17.17 7.87
CA LEU A 63 -15.48 -18.22 8.44
C LEU A 63 -14.99 -17.76 9.82
N GLU A 64 -15.04 -18.67 10.79
CA GLU A 64 -14.45 -18.40 12.10
C GLU A 64 -12.96 -18.09 11.96
N LEU A 65 -12.53 -17.01 12.63
CA LEU A 65 -11.15 -16.60 12.61
C LEU A 65 -10.33 -17.63 13.40
N PRO A 66 -9.17 -18.08 12.90
CA PRO A 66 -8.32 -18.97 13.66
C PRO A 66 -7.93 -18.35 15.00
N GLU A 67 -7.81 -19.20 16.03
CA GLU A 67 -7.56 -18.80 17.42
C GLU A 67 -6.28 -17.97 17.63
N THR A 68 -5.34 -18.02 16.68
CA THR A 68 -4.09 -17.28 16.76
C THR A 68 -3.82 -16.48 15.49
N PRO A 69 -3.21 -15.28 15.62
CA PRO A 69 -2.77 -14.49 14.46
C PRO A 69 -1.84 -15.27 13.53
N LEU A 70 -1.00 -16.16 14.07
CA LEU A 70 -0.12 -17.01 13.27
C LEU A 70 -0.90 -18.01 12.42
N LYS A 71 -1.92 -18.68 12.97
CA LYS A 71 -2.77 -19.60 12.20
C LYS A 71 -3.54 -18.86 11.10
N LEU A 72 -3.97 -17.61 11.36
CA LEU A 72 -4.58 -16.75 10.35
C LEU A 72 -3.59 -16.42 9.23
N PHE A 73 -2.38 -16.00 9.60
CA PHE A 73 -1.31 -15.72 8.62
C PHE A 73 -0.99 -16.94 7.75
N GLN A 74 -0.89 -18.12 8.37
CA GLN A 74 -0.63 -19.39 7.68
C GLN A 74 -1.75 -19.80 6.71
N ARG A 75 -2.94 -19.20 6.80
CA ARG A 75 -4.03 -19.42 5.83
C ARG A 75 -3.77 -18.73 4.49
N PHE A 76 -3.03 -17.61 4.51
CA PHE A 76 -2.60 -16.87 3.32
C PHE A 76 -1.21 -17.31 2.85
N LEU A 77 -0.35 -17.70 3.78
CA LEU A 77 1.00 -18.22 3.54
C LEU A 77 1.14 -19.63 4.13
N PRO A 78 0.66 -20.66 3.41
CA PRO A 78 0.73 -22.04 3.89
C PRO A 78 2.17 -22.49 4.13
N ILE A 79 2.39 -23.29 5.17
CA ILE A 79 3.72 -23.79 5.55
C ILE A 79 4.40 -24.52 4.38
N TRP A 80 3.65 -25.31 3.61
CA TRP A 80 4.20 -26.04 2.46
C TRP A 80 4.78 -25.11 1.39
N LEU A 81 4.18 -23.93 1.19
CA LEU A 81 4.65 -22.94 0.23
C LEU A 81 5.97 -22.33 0.71
N VAL A 82 6.02 -21.95 1.99
CA VAL A 82 7.22 -21.42 2.63
C VAL A 82 8.35 -22.46 2.63
N GLN A 83 8.02 -23.73 2.83
CA GLN A 83 8.98 -24.82 2.74
C GLN A 83 9.50 -25.02 1.32
N ASN A 84 8.65 -24.88 0.31
CA ASN A 84 9.08 -24.89 -1.09
C ASN A 84 10.04 -23.73 -1.40
N TRP A 85 9.80 -22.54 -0.85
CA TRP A 85 10.73 -21.43 -0.99
C TRP A 85 12.07 -21.68 -0.31
N ALA A 86 12.06 -22.21 0.92
CA ALA A 86 13.30 -22.61 1.60
C ALA A 86 14.08 -23.65 0.78
N ASN A 87 13.40 -24.66 0.24
CA ASN A 87 14.01 -25.67 -0.63
C ASN A 87 14.57 -25.06 -1.91
N TYR A 88 13.83 -24.15 -2.56
CA TYR A 88 14.28 -23.46 -3.76
C TYR A 88 15.55 -22.64 -3.49
N THR A 89 15.57 -21.87 -2.41
CA THR A 89 16.73 -21.05 -2.00
C THR A 89 17.95 -21.92 -1.71
N ASN A 90 17.77 -23.05 -1.03
CA ASN A 90 18.86 -23.94 -0.65
C ASN A 90 19.41 -24.77 -1.82
N ASN A 91 18.56 -25.13 -2.77
CA ASN A 91 18.92 -25.97 -3.92
C ASN A 91 19.27 -25.15 -5.17
N ASN A 92 19.47 -23.84 -5.03
CA ASN A 92 19.73 -22.98 -6.18
C ASN A 92 21.06 -23.39 -6.85
N SER A 93 20.95 -24.07 -7.99
CA SER A 93 22.06 -24.60 -8.77
C SER A 93 22.94 -23.53 -9.42
N GLU A 94 22.50 -22.26 -9.39
CA GLU A 94 23.28 -21.10 -9.84
C GLU A 94 24.22 -20.55 -8.76
N ALA A 95 24.12 -21.05 -7.52
CA ALA A 95 25.13 -20.73 -6.52
C ALA A 95 26.49 -21.27 -6.99
N PRO A 96 27.56 -20.44 -6.98
CA PRO A 96 28.89 -20.92 -7.30
C PRO A 96 29.22 -22.15 -6.44
N ASP A 97 29.93 -23.13 -6.99
CA ASP A 97 30.35 -24.32 -6.24
C ASP A 97 30.97 -23.89 -4.89
N PRO A 98 30.61 -24.50 -3.74
CA PRO A 98 31.23 -24.19 -2.46
C PRO A 98 32.76 -24.11 -2.51
N GLU A 99 33.40 -24.87 -3.39
CA GLU A 99 34.85 -24.86 -3.59
C GLU A 99 35.38 -23.56 -4.22
N SER A 100 34.53 -22.82 -4.94
CA SER A 100 34.84 -21.53 -5.56
C SER A 100 34.71 -20.33 -4.59
N TRP A 101 34.21 -20.55 -3.38
CA TRP A 101 33.96 -19.50 -2.42
C TRP A 101 35.25 -19.05 -1.74
N LYS A 102 35.40 -17.72 -1.53
CA LYS A 102 36.54 -17.20 -0.79
C LYS A 102 36.38 -17.57 0.70
N PRO A 103 37.42 -18.05 1.40
CA PRO A 103 37.32 -18.48 2.81
C PRO A 103 36.81 -17.40 3.79
N GLN A 104 36.89 -16.13 3.41
CA GLN A 104 36.44 -14.98 4.21
C GLN A 104 35.09 -14.41 3.75
N SER A 105 34.48 -14.99 2.72
CA SER A 105 33.19 -14.53 2.19
C SER A 105 32.05 -14.98 3.10
N ARG A 106 30.96 -14.19 3.14
CA ARG A 106 29.75 -14.55 3.89
C ARG A 106 29.11 -15.85 3.36
N GLN A 107 29.32 -16.12 2.08
CA GLN A 107 28.91 -17.35 1.42
C GLN A 107 29.57 -18.58 2.05
N TRP A 108 30.87 -18.50 2.40
CA TRP A 108 31.61 -19.61 3.02
C TRP A 108 30.98 -20.16 4.30
N SER A 109 30.35 -19.29 5.09
CA SER A 109 29.68 -19.66 6.34
C SER A 109 28.16 -19.65 6.24
N TRP A 110 27.60 -19.69 5.02
CA TRP A 110 26.16 -19.69 4.84
C TRP A 110 25.55 -20.99 5.32
N ASN A 111 24.52 -20.90 6.16
CA ASN A 111 23.74 -22.05 6.58
C ASN A 111 22.49 -22.18 5.70
N PRO A 112 22.02 -23.40 5.43
CA PRO A 112 20.76 -23.60 4.73
C PRO A 112 19.62 -22.81 5.38
N THR A 113 18.85 -22.12 4.56
CA THR A 113 17.69 -21.34 4.98
C THR A 113 16.60 -22.27 5.49
N SER A 114 16.11 -22.00 6.70
CA SER A 114 15.00 -22.72 7.30
C SER A 114 13.66 -22.04 7.02
N VAL A 115 12.56 -22.75 7.27
CA VAL A 115 11.20 -22.18 7.21
C VAL A 115 11.05 -20.99 8.17
N ALA A 116 11.68 -21.04 9.34
CA ALA A 116 11.64 -19.95 10.32
C ALA A 116 12.33 -18.69 9.78
N ASP A 117 13.47 -18.85 9.10
CA ASP A 117 14.21 -17.72 8.52
C ASP A 117 13.38 -17.00 7.45
N ILE A 118 12.63 -17.74 6.63
CA ILE A 118 11.72 -17.16 5.63
C ILE A 118 10.60 -16.36 6.31
N TYR A 119 10.01 -16.87 7.40
CA TYR A 119 8.99 -16.11 8.14
C TYR A 119 9.54 -14.83 8.75
N ILE A 120 10.76 -14.87 9.29
CA ILE A 120 11.45 -13.68 9.81
C ILE A 120 11.67 -12.66 8.68
N TRP A 121 12.14 -13.12 7.51
CA TRP A 121 12.35 -12.27 6.35
C TRP A 121 11.05 -11.58 5.88
N ILE A 122 9.93 -12.31 5.82
CA ILE A 122 8.63 -11.73 5.47
C ILE A 122 8.18 -10.69 6.53
N ALA A 123 8.42 -10.97 7.81
CA ALA A 123 8.10 -10.04 8.88
C ALA A 123 8.89 -8.73 8.76
N ILE A 124 10.18 -8.79 8.42
CA ILE A 124 11.01 -7.60 8.19
C ILE A 124 10.45 -6.75 7.05
N ILE A 125 10.16 -7.38 5.90
CA ILE A 125 9.55 -6.69 4.75
C ILE A 125 8.25 -6.00 5.15
N HIS A 126 7.40 -6.69 5.92
CA HIS A 126 6.13 -6.11 6.35
C HIS A 126 6.31 -4.90 7.29
N MET A 127 7.33 -4.92 8.14
CA MET A 127 7.63 -3.82 9.06
C MET A 127 8.25 -2.62 8.33
N ASP A 128 9.14 -2.85 7.37
CA ASP A 128 9.79 -1.78 6.59
C ASP A 128 8.83 -1.09 5.60
N LEU A 129 7.72 -1.74 5.24
CA LEU A 129 6.67 -1.20 4.37
C LEU A 129 5.61 -0.38 5.11
N LEU A 130 5.74 -0.18 6.42
CA LEU A 130 4.93 0.77 7.17
C LEU A 130 5.64 2.13 7.13
N PRO A 131 5.24 3.08 6.25
CA PRO A 131 5.72 4.45 6.37
C PRO A 131 5.40 4.95 7.77
N ASP A 132 6.36 5.62 8.39
CA ASP A 132 6.25 6.20 9.72
C ASP A 132 4.86 6.83 9.87
N LYS A 133 4.04 6.29 10.78
CA LYS A 133 2.82 6.98 11.17
C LYS A 133 3.28 8.29 11.76
N GLU A 134 3.05 9.38 11.03
CA GLU A 134 3.27 10.74 11.51
C GLU A 134 2.81 10.82 12.95
N GLU A 135 3.71 11.28 13.82
CA GLU A 135 3.47 11.41 15.25
C GLU A 135 2.21 12.26 15.46
N MET A 136 1.10 11.60 15.78
CA MET A 136 -0.09 12.28 16.26
C MET A 136 0.23 12.81 17.65
N THR A 137 0.75 14.05 17.71
CA THR A 137 1.04 14.78 18.94
C THR A 137 -0.26 15.08 19.70
N ILE A 138 -0.74 14.13 20.49
CA ILE A 138 -1.76 14.38 21.51
C ILE A 138 -1.03 14.92 22.74
N GLY A 139 -0.83 16.24 22.77
CA GLY A 139 -0.14 16.85 23.91
C GLY A 139 0.14 18.36 23.81
N GLY A 140 -0.61 19.10 22.99
CA GLY A 140 -0.60 20.56 23.08
C GLY A 140 -1.28 21.01 24.36
N SER A 141 -0.51 21.29 25.42
CA SER A 141 -1.03 21.85 26.67
C SER A 141 -1.75 23.19 26.42
N PRO A 142 -2.95 23.42 26.98
CA PRO A 142 -3.66 24.68 26.78
C PRO A 142 -2.90 25.84 27.41
N LYS A 143 -2.65 26.87 26.60
CA LYS A 143 -2.05 28.15 26.99
C LYS A 143 -2.90 28.79 28.09
N ALA A 144 -2.34 28.91 29.29
CA ALA A 144 -2.98 29.56 30.42
C ALA A 144 -3.40 30.99 30.04
N ALA A 145 -4.71 31.26 30.11
CA ALA A 145 -5.26 32.60 29.95
C ALA A 145 -4.77 33.48 31.10
N GLY A 146 -4.02 34.53 30.77
CA GLY A 146 -3.56 35.53 31.72
C GLY A 146 -4.74 36.28 32.34
N THR A 147 -4.84 36.23 33.66
CA THR A 147 -5.77 37.02 34.46
C THR A 147 -5.41 38.51 34.34
N THR A 148 -6.18 39.27 33.57
CA THR A 148 -6.21 40.74 33.71
C THR A 148 -7.21 41.09 34.80
N GLY A 149 -6.72 41.54 35.95
CA GLY A 149 -7.52 42.03 37.05
C GLY A 149 -8.24 43.34 36.71
N CYS A 150 -9.49 43.46 37.18
CA CYS A 150 -10.30 44.67 37.12
C CYS A 150 -9.72 45.77 38.05
N PRO A 151 -9.75 47.06 37.66
CA PRO A 151 -9.50 48.16 38.58
C PRO A 151 -10.77 48.48 39.39
N GLY A 152 -10.57 48.89 40.65
CA GLY A 152 -11.59 49.48 41.52
C GLY A 152 -11.76 50.98 41.30
#